data_AF-A0A662ZJ06-F1
#
_entry.id   AF-A0A662ZJ06-F1
#
_cell.length_a   1.000
_cell.length_b   1.000
_cell.length_c   1.000
_cell.angle_alpha   90.00
_cell.angle_beta   90.00
_cell.angle_gamma   90.00
#
_symmetry.space_group_name_H-M   'P 1'
#
loop_
_entity.id
_entity.type
_entity.pdbx_description
1 polymer ?
#
loop_
_entity_poly.entity_id
_entity_poly.type
_entity_poly.pdbx_seq_one_letter_code
_entity_poly.pdbx_strand_id
1 'polypeptide(L)'
;MFKPNLAKYFWNELNAEHHRNSRGTRCLVPGTLKPLIVCPECNKCSECPYGKKPEDRQPRVIDYEVPEDLMNNNEDFSTMNQAESEMIYDELIATMRRKDPLIAEVFIRYHTYDCDAPEIAAELGIDKRKVYYLKEQGEQIRDRLMNR
;
A
#
# COMPACT_ATOMS: atom_id res chain seq x y z
N MET A 1 -8.49 28.95 7.70
CA MET A 1 -8.07 27.85 8.59
C MET A 1 -7.18 26.95 7.74
N PHE A 2 -5.85 26.96 7.96
CA PHE A 2 -4.89 26.27 7.09
C PHE A 2 -5.01 24.75 7.28
N LYS A 3 -5.36 24.03 6.20
CA LYS A 3 -5.24 22.57 6.17
C LYS A 3 -3.75 22.24 6.28
N PRO A 4 -3.25 21.57 7.34
CA PRO A 4 -1.91 21.02 7.30
C PRO A 4 -1.84 20.10 6.06
N ASN A 5 -0.77 20.22 5.28
CA ASN A 5 -0.56 19.41 4.09
C ASN A 5 -0.83 17.95 4.47
N LEU A 6 -1.86 17.33 3.88
CA LEU A 6 -2.38 16.02 4.27
C LEU A 6 -1.26 14.96 4.30
N ALA A 7 -0.30 15.07 3.38
CA ALA A 7 0.90 14.25 3.37
C ALA A 7 1.74 14.44 4.63
N LYS A 8 1.95 15.69 5.10
CA LYS A 8 2.69 15.97 6.34
C LYS A 8 2.00 15.40 7.57
N TYR A 9 0.66 15.38 7.59
CA TYR A 9 -0.11 14.76 8.67
C TYR A 9 0.14 13.24 8.72
N PHE A 10 -0.03 12.54 7.61
CA PHE A 10 0.22 11.10 7.53
C PHE A 10 1.69 10.73 7.81
N TRP A 11 2.64 11.51 7.29
CA TRP A 11 4.06 11.34 7.60
C TRP A 11 4.36 11.49 9.08
N ASN A 12 3.70 12.42 9.77
CA ASN A 12 3.86 12.59 11.20
C ASN A 12 3.25 11.42 11.98
N GLU A 13 2.10 10.88 11.55
CA GLU A 13 1.49 9.71 12.18
C GLU A 13 2.36 8.46 12.03
N LEU A 14 2.84 8.17 10.81
CA LEU A 14 3.76 7.06 10.54
C LEU A 14 5.03 7.17 11.37
N ASN A 15 5.63 8.36 11.44
CA ASN A 15 6.80 8.60 12.29
C ASN A 15 6.48 8.39 13.76
N ALA A 16 5.32 8.87 14.24
CA ALA A 16 4.92 8.72 15.64
C ALA A 16 4.65 7.25 16.02
N GLU A 17 4.08 6.47 15.10
CA GLU A 17 3.84 5.04 15.27
C GLU A 17 5.16 4.24 15.22
N HIS A 18 6.02 4.53 14.24
CA HIS A 18 7.36 3.97 14.16
C HIS A 18 8.16 4.29 15.43
N HIS A 19 8.12 5.53 15.92
CA HIS A 19 8.74 5.91 17.19
C HIS A 19 8.16 5.13 18.39
N ARG A 20 6.85 4.91 18.44
CA ARG A 20 6.18 4.10 19.47
C ARG A 20 6.62 2.64 19.43
N ASN A 21 6.60 1.99 18.27
CA ASN A 21 7.02 0.60 18.10
C ASN A 21 8.52 0.42 18.42
N SER A 22 9.31 1.45 18.09
CA SER A 22 10.75 1.47 18.36
C SER A 22 11.11 1.67 19.85
N ARG A 23 10.12 1.82 20.73
CA ARG A 23 10.29 1.73 22.20
C ARG A 23 10.55 0.29 22.66
N GLY A 24 10.04 -0.71 21.93
CA GLY A 24 10.29 -2.13 22.18
C GLY A 24 11.71 -2.60 21.81
N THR A 25 12.43 -1.84 20.98
CA THR A 25 13.82 -2.12 20.54
C THR A 25 14.87 -1.21 21.21
N ARG A 26 14.54 -0.64 22.37
CA ARG A 26 15.53 0.03 23.24
C ARG A 26 16.55 -1.01 23.73
N CYS A 27 17.76 -0.56 24.07
CA CYS A 27 18.81 -1.46 24.54
C CYS A 27 18.35 -2.21 25.80
N LEU A 28 18.60 -3.52 25.87
CA LEU A 28 18.45 -4.27 27.11
C LEU A 28 19.70 -4.04 27.96
N VAL A 29 19.53 -3.47 29.15
CA VAL A 29 20.62 -3.24 30.12
C VAL A 29 20.36 -4.06 31.39
N PRO A 30 21.41 -4.45 32.14
CA PRO A 30 21.22 -5.13 33.41
C PRO A 30 20.46 -4.24 34.40
N GLY A 31 19.29 -4.70 34.86
CA GLY A 31 18.56 -4.05 35.94
C GLY A 31 19.26 -4.23 37.29
N THR A 32 18.93 -3.39 38.26
CA THR A 32 19.48 -3.44 39.64
C THR A 32 19.32 -4.80 40.32
N LEU A 33 18.32 -5.61 39.93
CA LEU A 33 18.05 -6.94 40.49
C LEU A 33 18.47 -8.10 39.57
N LYS A 34 19.32 -7.85 38.56
CA LYS A 34 19.82 -8.80 37.54
C LYS A 34 18.96 -9.11 36.30
N PRO A 35 17.62 -8.93 36.23
CA PRO A 35 16.94 -9.13 34.95
C PRO A 35 17.34 -8.03 33.98
N LEU A 36 17.43 -8.36 32.70
CA LEU A 36 17.59 -7.37 31.65
C LEU A 36 16.33 -6.50 31.59
N ILE A 37 16.49 -5.20 31.76
CA ILE A 37 15.43 -4.21 31.61
C ILE A 37 15.66 -3.41 30.35
N VAL A 38 14.60 -2.85 29.81
CA VAL A 38 14.72 -1.85 28.75
C VAL A 38 15.42 -0.62 29.30
N CYS A 39 16.52 -0.20 28.67
CA CYS A 39 17.34 0.94 29.06
C CYS A 39 16.45 2.13 29.43
N PRO A 40 16.58 2.63 30.69
CA PRO A 40 15.67 3.63 31.23
C PRO A 40 15.88 4.97 30.53
N GLU A 41 14.92 5.88 30.70
CA GLU A 41 14.80 7.15 29.97
C GLU A 41 15.89 8.20 30.23
N CYS A 42 17.14 7.82 30.51
CA CYS A 42 18.18 8.74 30.96
C CYS A 42 19.41 8.76 30.04
N ASN A 43 19.78 9.98 29.69
CA ASN A 43 20.93 10.49 28.94
C ASN A 43 21.07 10.04 27.47
N LYS A 44 21.62 10.95 26.66
CA LYS A 44 21.91 10.72 25.24
C LYS A 44 22.76 9.45 25.14
N CYS A 45 22.54 8.62 24.11
CA CYS A 45 23.32 7.37 23.94
C CYS A 45 24.85 7.59 23.94
N SER A 46 25.31 8.80 23.57
CA SER A 46 26.70 9.25 23.68
C SER A 46 27.29 9.25 25.09
N GLU A 47 26.44 9.27 26.12
CA GLU A 47 26.80 9.35 27.55
C GLU A 47 26.37 8.09 28.31
N CYS A 48 26.02 7.02 27.59
CA CYS A 48 25.53 5.79 28.20
C CYS A 48 26.68 5.04 28.93
N PRO A 49 26.56 4.77 30.25
CA PRO A 49 27.58 4.06 31.01
C PRO A 49 27.74 2.59 30.58
N TYR A 50 26.77 2.06 29.84
CA TYR A 50 26.79 0.71 29.28
C TYR A 50 27.42 0.65 27.87
N GLY A 51 28.00 1.76 27.38
CA GLY A 51 29.01 1.74 26.31
C GLY A 51 28.52 1.49 24.88
N LYS A 52 27.22 1.35 24.62
CA LYS A 52 26.71 1.27 23.24
C LYS A 52 26.80 2.63 22.55
N LYS A 53 27.76 2.79 21.65
CA LYS A 53 27.95 4.01 20.88
C LYS A 53 26.88 4.12 19.78
N PRO A 54 26.56 5.34 19.32
CA PRO A 54 25.67 5.55 18.18
C PRO A 54 26.11 4.78 16.91
N GLU A 55 27.41 4.57 16.74
CA GLU A 55 28.02 3.84 15.61
C GLU A 55 27.62 2.36 15.57
N ASP A 56 27.43 1.72 16.73
CA ASP A 56 27.05 0.30 16.84
C ASP A 56 25.54 0.08 16.70
N ARG A 57 24.78 1.17 16.55
CA ARG A 57 23.34 1.11 16.39
C ARG A 57 23.03 0.94 14.92
N GLN A 58 22.42 -0.19 14.57
CA GLN A 58 21.83 -0.35 13.25
C GLN A 58 20.80 0.77 13.02
N PRO A 59 20.91 1.53 11.91
CA PRO A 59 19.95 2.57 11.60
C PRO A 59 18.54 1.97 11.49
N ARG A 60 17.56 2.67 12.07
CA ARG A 60 16.16 2.30 12.03
C ARG A 60 15.59 2.73 10.69
N VAL A 61 15.95 2.01 9.64
CA VAL A 61 15.39 2.20 8.31
C VAL A 61 14.00 1.58 8.33
N ILE A 62 13.00 2.34 7.88
CA ILE A 62 11.72 1.73 7.48
C ILE A 62 12.07 0.95 6.22
N ASP A 63 12.15 -0.37 6.37
CA ASP A 63 12.32 -1.23 5.22
C ASP A 63 11.01 -1.22 4.44
N TYR A 64 11.05 -0.61 3.25
CA TYR A 64 9.95 -0.59 2.31
C TYR A 64 10.03 -1.76 1.32
N GLU A 65 11.03 -2.64 1.45
CA GLU A 65 11.06 -3.87 0.68
C GLU A 65 9.84 -4.72 1.05
N VAL A 66 9.19 -5.26 0.02
CA VAL A 66 8.10 -6.22 0.19
C VAL A 66 8.73 -7.40 0.93
N PRO A 67 8.24 -7.77 2.14
CA PRO A 67 8.78 -8.90 2.88
C PRO A 67 8.93 -10.11 1.96
N GLU A 68 10.11 -10.73 1.92
CA GLU A 68 10.36 -11.92 1.09
C GLU A 68 9.41 -13.07 1.47
N ASP A 69 8.89 -13.05 2.69
CA ASP A 69 7.82 -13.95 3.17
C ASP A 69 6.48 -13.76 2.43
N LEU A 70 6.20 -12.57 1.85
CA LEU A 70 5.06 -12.35 0.95
C LEU A 70 5.36 -12.79 -0.49
N MET A 71 6.64 -12.87 -0.88
CA MET A 71 7.08 -13.36 -2.18
C MET A 71 7.12 -14.90 -2.24
N ASN A 72 7.21 -15.57 -1.09
CA ASN A 72 7.29 -17.03 -0.96
C ASN A 72 5.93 -17.73 -0.74
N ASN A 73 4.82 -17.15 -1.20
CA ASN A 73 3.57 -17.90 -1.30
C ASN A 73 3.62 -18.86 -2.50
N ASN A 74 4.37 -19.96 -2.32
CA ASN A 74 4.27 -21.20 -3.09
C ASN A 74 2.93 -21.91 -2.81
N GLU A 75 1.82 -21.20 -2.96
CA GLU A 75 0.48 -21.78 -3.10
C GLU A 75 -0.06 -21.35 -4.47
N ASP A 76 0.28 -22.13 -5.51
CA ASP A 76 -0.46 -22.29 -6.79
C ASP A 76 -1.14 -21.06 -7.41
N PHE A 77 -0.59 -19.86 -7.27
CA PHE A 77 -0.94 -18.72 -8.12
C PHE A 77 0.16 -18.57 -9.17
N SER A 78 -0.20 -18.87 -10.41
CA SER A 78 0.58 -18.51 -11.60
C SER A 78 0.95 -17.03 -11.52
N THR A 79 2.15 -16.74 -11.02
CA THR A 79 2.63 -15.37 -10.84
C THR A 79 3.03 -14.89 -12.22
N MET A 80 2.05 -14.40 -12.97
CA MET A 80 2.28 -13.77 -14.26
C MET A 80 3.28 -12.64 -14.07
N ASN A 81 4.28 -12.56 -14.94
CA ASN A 81 5.23 -11.47 -14.84
C ASN A 81 4.54 -10.13 -15.16
N GLN A 82 5.17 -9.02 -14.81
CA GLN A 82 4.58 -7.69 -15.00
C GLN A 82 4.18 -7.43 -16.47
N ALA A 83 5.01 -7.84 -17.43
CA ALA A 83 4.74 -7.67 -18.85
C ALA A 83 3.51 -8.48 -19.32
N GLU A 84 3.36 -9.70 -18.81
CA GLU A 84 2.19 -10.54 -19.08
C GLU A 84 0.90 -9.93 -18.48
N SER A 85 1.00 -9.33 -17.29
CA SER A 85 -0.12 -8.64 -16.64
C SER A 85 -0.56 -7.40 -17.41
N GLU A 86 0.40 -6.60 -17.91
CA GLU A 86 0.15 -5.43 -18.75
C GLU A 86 -0.48 -5.83 -20.09
N MET A 87 0.01 -6.90 -20.73
CA MET A 87 -0.57 -7.42 -21.98
C MET A 87 -2.02 -7.88 -21.81
N ILE A 88 -2.32 -8.59 -20.72
CA ILE A 88 -3.69 -9.01 -20.41
C ILE A 88 -4.60 -7.80 -20.17
N TYR A 89 -4.10 -6.78 -19.46
CA TYR A 89 -4.87 -5.57 -19.23
C TYR A 89 -5.16 -4.83 -20.54
N ASP A 90 -4.18 -4.71 -21.44
CA ASP A 90 -4.38 -4.08 -22.75
C ASP A 90 -5.37 -4.86 -23.62
N GLU A 91 -5.30 -6.20 -23.62
CA GLU A 91 -6.26 -7.05 -24.32
C GLU A 91 -7.68 -6.91 -23.75
N LEU A 92 -7.80 -6.84 -22.43
CA LEU A 92 -9.06 -6.61 -21.73
C LEU A 92 -9.69 -5.29 -22.15
N ILE A 93 -8.93 -4.18 -22.08
CA ILE A 93 -9.41 -2.86 -22.48
C ILE A 93 -9.75 -2.82 -23.98
N ALA A 94 -8.95 -3.44 -24.83
CA ALA A 94 -9.24 -3.54 -26.27
C ALA A 94 -10.55 -4.30 -26.53
N THR A 95 -10.80 -5.37 -25.79
CA THR A 95 -12.03 -6.17 -25.89
C THR A 95 -13.26 -5.35 -25.45
N MET A 96 -13.14 -4.58 -24.37
CA MET A 96 -14.21 -3.67 -23.93
C MET A 96 -14.49 -2.60 -24.99
N ARG A 97 -13.45 -1.93 -25.51
CA ARG A 97 -13.59 -0.87 -26.54
C ARG A 97 -14.24 -1.36 -27.83
N ARG A 98 -13.97 -2.60 -28.25
CA ARG A 98 -14.62 -3.22 -29.41
C ARG A 98 -16.12 -3.41 -29.22
N LYS A 99 -16.56 -3.68 -27.99
CA LYS A 99 -17.99 -3.89 -27.67
C LYS A 99 -18.74 -2.57 -27.52
N ASP A 100 -18.23 -1.69 -26.68
CA ASP A 100 -18.71 -0.32 -26.48
C ASP A 100 -17.59 0.48 -25.81
N PRO A 101 -17.09 1.57 -26.43
CA PRO A 101 -16.06 2.42 -25.84
C PRO A 101 -16.39 2.90 -24.42
N LEU A 102 -17.68 3.13 -24.11
CA LEU A 102 -18.09 3.58 -22.78
C LEU A 102 -17.89 2.52 -21.70
N ILE A 103 -17.89 1.23 -22.04
CA ILE A 103 -17.57 0.16 -21.06
C ILE A 103 -16.13 0.33 -20.59
N ALA A 104 -15.19 0.52 -21.51
CA ALA A 104 -13.79 0.71 -21.17
C ALA A 104 -13.57 1.98 -20.35
N GLU A 105 -14.19 3.10 -20.75
CA GLU A 105 -14.05 4.38 -20.06
C GLU A 105 -14.60 4.34 -18.63
N VAL A 106 -15.73 3.66 -18.40
CA VAL A 106 -16.30 3.44 -17.07
C VAL A 106 -15.39 2.50 -16.25
N PHE A 107 -14.93 1.40 -16.86
CA PHE A 107 -14.09 0.42 -16.18
C PHE A 107 -12.76 1.00 -15.72
N ILE A 108 -12.08 1.77 -16.58
CA ILE A 108 -10.82 2.45 -16.25
C ILE A 108 -11.03 3.46 -15.11
N ARG A 109 -12.11 4.26 -15.15
CA ARG A 109 -12.38 5.24 -14.08
C ARG A 109 -12.61 4.60 -12.72
N TYR A 110 -13.34 3.48 -12.68
CA TYR A 110 -13.55 2.74 -11.44
C TYR A 110 -12.27 2.10 -10.91
N HIS A 111 -11.50 1.42 -11.76
CA HIS A 111 -10.42 0.55 -11.30
C HIS A 111 -9.05 1.21 -11.28
N THR A 112 -8.83 2.26 -12.06
CA THR A 112 -7.55 2.97 -12.15
C THR A 112 -7.57 4.30 -11.40
N TYR A 113 -8.70 5.02 -11.43
CA TYR A 113 -8.81 6.36 -10.84
C TYR A 113 -9.68 6.42 -9.57
N ASP A 114 -10.26 5.29 -9.16
CA ASP A 114 -11.10 5.15 -7.97
C ASP A 114 -12.28 6.16 -7.92
N CYS A 115 -12.81 6.53 -9.09
CA CYS A 115 -13.94 7.44 -9.20
C CYS A 115 -15.25 6.74 -8.82
N ASP A 116 -16.18 7.50 -8.24
CA ASP A 116 -17.50 6.97 -7.90
C ASP A 116 -18.53 7.06 -9.05
N ALA A 117 -19.66 6.37 -8.93
CA ALA A 117 -20.67 6.35 -10.00
C ALA A 117 -21.24 7.73 -10.35
N PRO A 118 -21.56 8.59 -9.35
CA PRO A 118 -21.96 9.98 -9.59
C PRO A 118 -20.94 10.82 -10.37
N GLU A 119 -19.66 10.74 -10.01
CA GLU A 119 -18.57 11.47 -10.67
C GLU A 119 -18.45 11.03 -12.14
N ILE A 120 -18.42 9.71 -12.38
CA ILE A 120 -18.34 9.14 -13.73
C ILE A 120 -19.55 9.55 -14.58
N ALA A 121 -20.76 9.52 -14.00
CA ALA A 121 -21.98 9.94 -14.68
C ALA A 121 -21.92 11.40 -15.13
N ALA A 122 -21.44 12.29 -14.26
CA ALA A 122 -21.28 13.71 -14.55
C ALA A 122 -20.23 13.96 -15.64
N GLU A 123 -19.07 13.29 -15.57
CA GLU A 123 -17.99 13.46 -16.55
C GLU A 123 -18.35 12.94 -17.94
N LEU A 124 -18.99 11.76 -18.01
CA LEU A 124 -19.34 11.13 -19.28
C LEU A 124 -20.69 11.61 -19.83
N GLY A 125 -21.42 12.45 -19.09
CA GLY A 125 -22.73 12.95 -19.49
C GLY A 125 -23.78 11.84 -19.63
N ILE A 126 -23.72 10.82 -18.78
CA ILE A 126 -24.63 9.65 -18.81
C ILE A 126 -25.37 9.47 -17.48
N ASP A 127 -26.45 8.70 -17.51
CA ASP A 127 -27.21 8.38 -16.30
C ASP A 127 -26.43 7.45 -15.36
N LYS A 128 -26.60 7.64 -14.04
CA LYS A 128 -25.95 6.81 -13.00
C LYS A 128 -26.29 5.31 -13.14
N ARG A 129 -27.51 4.97 -13.56
CA ARG A 129 -27.89 3.56 -13.82
C ARG A 129 -27.11 3.00 -14.99
N LYS A 130 -26.87 3.82 -16.02
CA LYS A 130 -26.06 3.43 -17.17
C LYS A 130 -24.60 3.18 -16.76
N VAL A 131 -24.05 3.97 -15.84
CA VAL A 131 -22.71 3.72 -15.27
C VAL A 131 -22.62 2.35 -14.62
N TYR A 132 -23.55 2.01 -13.72
CA TYR A 132 -23.55 0.69 -13.06
C TYR A 132 -23.69 -0.46 -14.07
N TYR A 133 -24.58 -0.31 -15.05
CA TYR A 133 -24.76 -1.30 -16.10
C TYR A 133 -23.47 -1.50 -16.92
N LEU A 134 -22.79 -0.42 -17.32
CA LEU A 134 -21.54 -0.49 -18.08
C LEU A 134 -20.39 -1.09 -17.23
N LYS A 135 -20.34 -0.79 -15.94
CA LYS A 135 -19.39 -1.41 -15.00
C LYS A 135 -19.58 -2.92 -14.96
N GLU A 136 -20.83 -3.37 -14.77
CA GLU A 136 -21.16 -4.79 -14.74
C GLU A 136 -20.80 -5.49 -16.06
N GLN A 137 -21.04 -4.84 -17.21
CA GLN A 137 -20.61 -5.35 -18.51
C GLN A 137 -19.08 -5.49 -18.61
N GLY A 138 -18.32 -4.55 -18.05
CA GLY A 138 -16.86 -4.61 -17.98
C GLY A 138 -16.36 -5.76 -17.11
N GLU A 139 -16.95 -5.94 -15.93
CA GLU A 139 -16.64 -7.06 -15.02
C GLU A 139 -16.92 -8.42 -15.68
N GLN A 140 -18.05 -8.57 -16.38
CA GLN A 140 -18.37 -9.78 -17.12
C GLN A 140 -17.36 -10.08 -18.25
N ILE A 141 -16.80 -9.06 -18.90
CA ILE A 141 -15.77 -9.25 -19.93
C ILE A 141 -14.46 -9.69 -19.28
N ARG A 142 -14.05 -9.05 -18.17
CA ARG A 142 -12.87 -9.42 -17.39
C ARG A 142 -12.95 -10.88 -16.95
N ASP A 143 -14.06 -11.26 -16.33
CA ASP A 143 -14.22 -12.60 -15.77
C ASP A 143 -14.20 -13.67 -16.88
N ARG A 144 -14.73 -13.40 -18.07
CA ARG A 144 -14.61 -14.32 -19.21
C ARG A 144 -13.18 -14.45 -19.74
N LEU A 145 -12.39 -13.38 -19.67
CA LEU A 145 -11.02 -13.37 -20.16
C LEU A 145 -10.07 -14.07 -19.19
N MET A 146 -10.31 -13.94 -17.88
CA MET A 146 -9.52 -14.59 -16.83
C MET A 146 -9.88 -16.08 -16.61
N ASN A 147 -11.07 -16.51 -17.03
CA ASN A 147 -11.51 -17.92 -16.95
C ASN A 147 -11.29 -18.71 -18.25
N ARG A 148 -10.49 -18.18 -19.18
CA ARG A 148 -10.08 -18.85 -20.41
C ARG A 148 -8.74 -19.53 -20.22
#